data_AF-A0A2V9Y4B2-F1
#
_entry.id   AF-A0A2V9Y4B2-F1
#
_cell.length_a   1.000
_cell.length_b   1.000
_cell.length_c   1.000
_cell.angle_alpha   90.00
_cell.angle_beta   90.00
_cell.angle_gamma   90.00
#
_symmetry.space_group_name_H-M   'P 1'
#
loop_
_entity.id
_entity.type
_entity.pdbx_description
1 polymer ?
#
loop_
_entity_poly.entity_id
_entity_poly.type
_entity_poly.pdbx_seq_one_letter_code
_entity_poly.pdbx_strand_id
1 'polypeptide(L)' 'MKFQHTSPTWSGVLSTAGGLVFSGDAEGNLIAFDAASLKLLWHFQMGGAVYAAPMAFAVDGKEYVAIAAGSAIYTFGLP' A
#
# COMPACT_ATOMS: atom_id res chain seq x y z
N MET A 1 -16.39 -1.36 8.46
CA MET A 1 -15.73 -0.04 8.63
C MET A 1 -15.15 0.33 7.28
N LYS A 2 -15.50 1.51 6.73
CA LYS A 2 -15.06 1.98 5.42
C LYS A 2 -13.84 2.88 5.63
N PHE A 3 -12.73 2.62 4.93
CA PHE A 3 -11.59 3.55 4.95
C PHE A 3 -11.96 4.75 4.10
N GLN A 4 -11.94 5.95 4.69
CA GLN A 4 -12.29 7.18 4.02
C GLN A 4 -11.00 7.91 3.67
N HIS A 5 -10.77 8.13 2.39
CA HIS A 5 -9.75 9.08 1.96
C HIS A 5 -10.26 10.48 2.22
N THR A 6 -9.46 11.29 2.90
CA THR A 6 -9.82 12.68 3.20
C THR A 6 -9.41 13.63 2.09
N SER A 7 -8.49 13.18 1.23
CA SER A 7 -8.04 13.88 0.02
C SER A 7 -8.08 12.95 -1.21
N PRO A 8 -8.00 13.49 -2.44
CA PRO A 8 -7.85 12.66 -3.64
C PRO A 8 -6.62 11.75 -3.54
N THR A 9 -6.78 10.46 -3.84
CA THR A 9 -5.63 9.57 -4.03
C THR A 9 -5.13 9.68 -5.47
N TRP A 10 -3.85 10.02 -5.62
CA TRP A 10 -3.12 9.94 -6.89
C TRP A 10 -2.17 8.74 -6.93
N SER A 11 -2.21 7.89 -5.90
CA SER A 11 -1.43 6.65 -5.86
C SER A 11 -1.92 5.67 -6.93
N GLY A 12 -0.99 4.90 -7.47
CA GLY A 12 -1.34 3.68 -8.22
C GLY A 12 -1.87 2.59 -7.30
N VAL A 13 -2.30 1.49 -7.90
CA VAL A 13 -2.85 0.31 -7.20
C VAL A 13 -2.03 -0.92 -7.55
N LEU A 14 -1.79 -1.77 -6.56
CA LEU A 14 -1.17 -3.09 -6.73
C LEU A 14 -2.15 -4.17 -6.26
N SER A 15 -2.55 -5.08 -7.15
CA SER A 15 -3.26 -6.30 -6.77
C SER A 15 -2.28 -7.49 -6.74
N THR A 16 -2.55 -8.44 -5.85
CA THR A 16 -1.71 -9.64 -5.67
C THR A 16 -2.53 -10.91 -5.85
N ALA A 17 -1.87 -12.00 -6.23
CA ALA A 17 -2.51 -13.32 -6.31
C ALA A 17 -2.98 -13.84 -4.93
N GLY A 18 -2.40 -13.34 -3.85
CA GLY A 18 -2.79 -13.65 -2.46
C GLY A 18 -4.09 -12.97 -2.00
N GLY A 19 -4.80 -12.26 -2.88
CA GLY A 19 -6.08 -11.65 -2.55
C GLY A 19 -5.96 -10.31 -1.80
N LEU A 20 -4.82 -9.63 -1.91
CA LEU A 20 -4.61 -8.29 -1.35
C LEU A 20 -4.56 -7.23 -2.45
N VAL A 21 -5.13 -6.07 -2.17
CA VAL A 21 -5.00 -4.84 -2.96
C VAL A 21 -4.34 -3.76 -2.11
N PHE A 22 -3.28 -3.15 -2.64
CA PHE A 22 -2.55 -2.06 -2.00
C PHE A 22 -2.75 -0.75 -2.75
N SER A 23 -2.88 0.35 -2.01
CA SER A 23 -2.85 1.72 -2.55
C SER A 23 -2.36 2.69 -1.48
N GLY A 24 -1.98 3.89 -1.91
CA GLY A 24 -1.60 5.00 -1.05
C GLY A 24 -2.60 6.14 -1.02
N ASP A 25 -2.36 7.12 -0.15
CA ASP A 25 -3.09 8.38 -0.12
C ASP A 25 -2.19 9.60 0.17
N ALA A 26 -2.76 10.79 -0.02
CA ALA A 26 -2.05 12.05 0.24
C ALA A 26 -1.77 12.28 1.73
N GLU A 27 -2.50 11.60 2.61
CA GLU A 27 -2.28 11.63 4.05
C GLU A 27 -1.03 10.85 4.45
N GLY A 28 -0.49 10.02 3.56
CA GLY A 28 0.77 9.29 3.74
C GLY A 28 0.60 7.83 4.13
N ASN A 29 -0.62 7.29 4.02
CA ASN A 29 -0.87 5.88 4.29
C ASN A 29 -0.48 5.00 3.11
N LEU A 30 0.13 3.85 3.38
CA LEU A 30 0.02 2.65 2.54
C LEU A 30 -1.08 1.81 3.14
N ILE A 31 -2.04 1.40 2.32
CA ILE A 31 -3.27 0.74 2.77
C ILE A 31 -3.40 -0.59 2.06
N ALA A 32 -3.73 -1.63 2.81
CA ALA A 32 -4.04 -2.96 2.30
C ALA A 32 -5.52 -3.29 2.50
N PHE A 33 -6.15 -3.75 1.42
CA PHE A 33 -7.53 -4.18 1.38
C PHE A 33 -7.61 -5.65 0.99
N ASP A 34 -8.65 -6.33 1.48
CA ASP A 34 -9.11 -7.59 0.91
C ASP A 34 -9.62 -7.34 -0.52
N ALA A 35 -9.12 -8.09 -1.49
CA ALA A 35 -9.39 -7.84 -2.90
C ALA A 35 -10.86 -8.08 -3.30
N ALA A 36 -11.55 -8.99 -2.62
CA ALA A 36 -12.92 -9.37 -2.97
C ALA A 36 -13.96 -8.41 -2.35
N SER A 37 -13.74 -8.01 -1.10
CA SER A 37 -14.69 -7.22 -0.32
C SER A 37 -14.31 -5.74 -0.21
N LEU A 38 -13.08 -5.37 -0.59
CA LEU A 38 -12.48 -4.06 -0.36
C LEU A 38 -12.49 -3.64 1.12
N LYS A 39 -12.57 -4.62 2.03
CA LYS A 39 -12.45 -4.38 3.46
C LYS A 39 -11.02 -3.98 3.78
N LEU A 40 -10.86 -2.88 4.53
CA LEU A 40 -9.57 -2.50 5.10
C LEU A 40 -9.04 -3.63 5.98
N LEU A 41 -7.82 -4.07 5.71
CA LEU A 41 -7.11 -5.07 6.51
C LEU A 41 -6.00 -4.44 7.34
N TRP A 42 -5.27 -3.48 6.76
CA TRP A 42 -4.11 -2.87 7.40
C TRP A 42 -3.78 -1.53 6.74
N HIS A 43 -3.13 -0.62 7.48
CA HIS A 43 -2.46 0.53 6.90
C HIS A 43 -1.26 0.96 7.74
N PHE A 44 -0.34 1.70 7.13
CA PHE A 44 0.80 2.31 7.80
C PHE A 44 1.04 3.73 7.31
N GLN A 45 1.18 4.65 8.26
CA GLN A 45 1.43 6.05 8.01
C GLN A 45 2.94 6.30 7.88
N MET A 46 3.39 6.67 6.68
CA MET A 46 4.80 6.88 6.33
C MET A 46 5.28 8.32 6.60
N GLY A 47 4.37 9.23 6.97
CA GLY A 47 4.72 10.61 7.33
C GLY A 47 4.90 11.55 6.13
N GLY A 48 4.62 11.09 4.91
CA GLY A 48 4.66 11.89 3.69
C GLY A 48 3.70 11.35 2.64
N ALA A 49 3.19 12.22 1.78
CA ALA A 49 2.20 11.87 0.78
C ALA A 49 2.67 10.75 -0.15
N VAL A 50 1.74 9.87 -0.51
CA VAL A 50 1.98 8.71 -1.37
C VAL A 50 1.29 8.93 -2.71
N TYR A 51 2.08 9.20 -3.74
CA TYR A 51 1.60 9.35 -5.12
C TYR A 51 2.15 8.27 -6.06
N ALA A 52 3.16 7.50 -5.62
CA ALA A 52 3.70 6.40 -6.40
C ALA A 52 2.75 5.19 -6.39
N ALA A 53 2.89 4.30 -7.37
CA ALA A 53 2.26 2.99 -7.30
C ALA A 53 3.06 2.06 -6.35
N PRO A 54 2.39 1.26 -5.50
CA PRO A 54 3.07 0.17 -4.79
C PRO A 54 3.61 -0.87 -5.78
N MET A 55 4.72 -1.53 -5.43
CA MET A 55 5.35 -2.58 -6.22
C MET A 55 5.57 -3.83 -5.36
N ALA A 56 5.27 -5.01 -5.92
CA ALA A 56 5.64 -6.28 -5.32
C ALA A 56 6.91 -6.85 -5.97
N PHE A 57 7.76 -7.49 -5.17
CA PHE A 57 8.92 -8.24 -5.63
C PHE A 57 9.27 -9.35 -4.64
N ALA A 58 10.15 -10.26 -5.03
CA ALA A 58 10.65 -11.31 -4.14
C ALA A 58 12.17 -11.40 -4.17
N VAL A 59 12.76 -11.70 -3.02
CA VAL A 59 14.20 -11.95 -2.84
C VAL A 59 14.35 -13.23 -2.01
N ASP A 60 15.11 -14.19 -2.51
CA ASP A 60 15.34 -15.49 -1.86
C ASP A 60 14.05 -16.19 -1.40
N GLY A 61 13.00 -16.12 -2.24
CA GLY A 61 11.70 -16.73 -1.97
C GLY A 61 10.82 -15.97 -0.97
N LYS A 62 11.28 -14.84 -0.43
CA LYS A 62 10.50 -13.97 0.44
C LYS A 62 9.90 -12.81 -0.34
N GLU A 63 8.59 -12.61 -0.20
CA GLU A 63 7.83 -11.55 -0.87
C GLU A 63 7.88 -10.23 -0.09
N TYR A 64 7.92 -9.13 -0.85
CA TYR A 64 7.97 -7.78 -0.34
C TYR A 64 7.05 -6.86 -1.13
N VAL A 65 6.57 -5.81 -0.46
CA VAL A 65 5.90 -4.67 -1.07
C VAL A 65 6.71 -3.42 -0.78
N ALA A 66 7.10 -2.69 -1.83
CA ALA A 66 7.78 -1.40 -1.70
C ALA A 66 6.95 -0.25 -2.29
N ILE A 67 7.15 0.94 -1.72
CA ILE A 67 6.51 2.17 -2.19
C ILE A 67 7.35 3.40 -1.83
N ALA A 68 7.31 4.41 -2.70
CA ALA A 68 7.89 5.72 -2.43
C ALA A 68 6.87 6.64 -1.74
N ALA A 69 7.29 7.30 -0.66
CA ALA A 69 6.51 8.28 0.09
C ALA A 69 7.40 9.50 0.39
N GLY A 70 7.04 10.67 -0.16
CA GLY A 70 7.90 11.85 -0.11
C GLY A 70 9.32 11.56 -0.66
N SER A 71 10.34 11.71 0.19
CA SER A 71 11.75 11.47 -0.15
C SER A 71 12.28 10.09 0.29
N ALA A 72 11.43 9.21 0.81
CA ALA A 72 11.82 7.90 1.32
C ALA A 72 11.18 6.75 0.53
N ILE A 73 11.83 5.58 0.59
CA ILE A 73 11.28 4.32 0.09
C ILE A 73 11.05 3.41 1.29
N TYR A 74 9.85 2.88 1.41
CA TYR A 74 9.47 1.89 2.41
C TYR A 74 9.39 0.51 1.77
N THR A 75 9.76 -0.52 2.53
CA THR A 75 9.64 -1.92 2.11
C THR A 75 9.06 -2.74 3.26
N PHE A 76 8.00 -3.47 2.97
CA PHE A 76 7.25 -4.29 3.92
C PHE A 76 7.37 -5.75 3.52
N GLY A 77 7.57 -6.62 4.51
CA GLY A 77 7.55 -8.07 4.36
C GLY A 77 7.09 -8.70 5.66
N LEU A 78 6.47 -9.88 5.59
CA LEU A 78 6.14 -10.66 6.78
C LEU A 78 7.41 -11.16 7.46
N PRO A 79 7.39 -11.49 8.77
CA PRO A 79 8.54 -12.05 9.48
C PRO A 79 9.16 -13.25 8.76
#